data_AF-A0A924US15-F1
#
_entry.id   AF-A0A924US15-F1
#
_cell.length_a   1.000
_cell.length_b   1.000
_cell.length_c   1.000
_cell.angle_alpha   90.00
_cell.angle_beta   90.00
_cell.angle_gamma   90.00
#
_symmetry.space_group_name_H-M   'P 1'
#
loop_
_entity.id
_entity.type
_entity.pdbx_description
1 polymer ?
#
loop_
_entity_poly.entity_id
_entity_poly.type
_entity_poly.pdbx_seq_one_letter_code
_entity_poly.pdbx_strand_id
1 'polypeptide(L)'
;MNYTLKNIPERSQKPRQRGITMVMDKGLSIRQIEDFLEVAGPHTDIVKLGWSTSYVTPNLELKLKVYRDAGIPVYFGGTLFEAFIIRNQFEDYRRVLDKYGMEYAEVSDGSITIDHEEKCGYISKLKEQVTVISEVGSKDAAKILAPYKWIALMKAEIEAGSWKVIAEARESGNVGIYRDSGEVRQGLVDEILTQIPEETIIWEAPQKAQQVWFIKLIGSNINLGNIAPADVIPVETLRLGLRSDTFDHFLDLKHG
;
A
#
# COMPACT_ATOMS: atom_id res chain seq x y z
N MET A 1 20.22 -10.05 -9.04
CA MET A 1 20.66 -11.02 -8.00
C MET A 1 22.14 -11.30 -8.20
N ASN A 2 22.89 -11.46 -7.11
CA ASN A 2 24.37 -11.48 -7.16
C ASN A 2 24.95 -12.88 -7.46
N TYR A 3 24.18 -13.94 -7.21
CA TYR A 3 24.55 -15.33 -7.45
C TYR A 3 23.29 -16.16 -7.75
N THR A 4 23.48 -17.36 -8.31
CA THR A 4 22.38 -18.21 -8.76
C THR A 4 22.00 -19.24 -7.68
N LEU A 5 20.71 -19.30 -7.35
CA LEU A 5 20.09 -20.37 -6.58
C LEU A 5 19.01 -21.03 -7.43
N LYS A 6 18.88 -22.36 -7.35
CA LYS A 6 17.78 -23.10 -7.99
C LYS A 6 16.53 -23.02 -7.13
N ASN A 7 15.37 -23.25 -7.76
CA ASN A 7 14.07 -23.37 -7.07
C ASN A 7 13.68 -22.10 -6.28
N ILE A 8 14.02 -20.93 -6.83
CA ILE A 8 13.59 -19.64 -6.29
C ILE A 8 12.28 -19.23 -6.99
N PRO A 9 11.25 -18.77 -6.26
CA PRO A 9 10.01 -18.28 -6.86
C PRO A 9 10.24 -17.16 -7.87
N GLU A 10 9.47 -17.19 -8.97
CA GLU A 10 9.50 -16.11 -9.95
C GLU A 10 8.87 -14.83 -9.39
N ARG A 11 9.60 -13.72 -9.52
CA ARG A 11 9.12 -12.38 -9.17
C ARG A 11 8.77 -11.59 -10.42
N SER A 12 7.68 -10.82 -10.33
CA SER A 12 7.36 -9.81 -11.33
C SER A 12 8.49 -8.77 -11.46
N GLN A 13 8.66 -8.27 -12.68
CA GLN A 13 9.65 -7.24 -13.02
C GLN A 13 8.99 -5.86 -13.01
N LYS A 14 9.78 -4.80 -12.77
CA LYS A 14 9.31 -3.42 -12.86
C LYS A 14 9.01 -3.01 -14.31
N PRO A 15 7.99 -2.17 -14.57
CA PRO A 15 6.98 -1.69 -13.61
C PRO A 15 6.00 -2.80 -13.19
N ARG A 16 5.89 -3.06 -11.89
CA ARG A 16 5.11 -4.19 -11.36
C ARG A 16 3.63 -3.85 -11.30
N GLN A 17 2.79 -4.74 -11.84
CA GLN A 17 1.32 -4.69 -11.67
C GLN A 17 0.81 -5.65 -10.58
N ARG A 18 1.65 -6.60 -10.19
CA ARG A 18 1.48 -7.56 -9.10
C ARG A 18 2.80 -7.71 -8.36
N GLY A 19 2.76 -8.14 -7.10
CA GLY A 19 3.95 -8.31 -6.27
C GLY A 19 4.56 -6.98 -5.85
N ILE A 20 3.71 -5.96 -5.71
CA ILE A 20 4.05 -4.59 -5.34
C ILE A 20 4.55 -4.55 -3.90
N THR A 21 5.58 -3.76 -3.66
CA THR A 21 6.01 -3.31 -2.35
C THR A 21 5.76 -1.81 -2.24
N MET A 22 4.72 -1.44 -1.49
CA MET A 22 4.40 -0.07 -1.13
C MET A 22 5.03 0.26 0.22
N VAL A 23 5.99 1.18 0.21
CA VAL A 23 6.79 1.57 1.38
C VAL A 23 6.16 2.76 2.08
N MET A 24 6.16 2.76 3.41
CA MET A 24 5.73 3.90 4.22
C MET A 24 6.94 4.74 4.65
N ASP A 25 7.01 5.98 4.16
CA ASP A 25 7.94 6.99 4.65
C ASP A 25 7.24 7.90 5.66
N LYS A 26 7.69 7.85 6.92
CA LYS A 26 7.14 8.63 8.04
C LYS A 26 7.94 9.89 8.39
N GLY A 27 8.94 10.24 7.58
CA GLY A 27 9.83 11.37 7.84
C GLY A 27 11.31 11.09 7.62
N LEU A 28 11.67 10.21 6.67
CA LEU A 28 13.06 10.03 6.27
C LEU A 28 13.65 11.37 5.80
N SER A 29 14.88 11.65 6.22
CA SER A 29 15.69 12.71 5.63
C SER A 29 16.13 12.35 4.21
N ILE A 30 16.56 13.33 3.42
CA ILE A 30 17.05 13.14 2.06
C ILE A 30 18.15 12.07 1.99
N ARG A 31 19.15 12.14 2.88
CA ARG A 31 20.24 11.16 2.90
C ARG A 31 19.77 9.75 3.22
N GLN A 32 18.84 9.61 4.15
CA GLN A 32 18.24 8.30 4.44
C GLN A 32 17.45 7.74 3.27
N ILE A 33 16.88 8.59 2.41
CA ILE A 33 16.20 8.16 1.19
C ILE A 33 17.24 7.68 0.17
N GLU A 34 18.33 8.40 -0.01
CA GLU A 34 19.45 7.98 -0.87
C GLU A 34 20.00 6.62 -0.42
N ASP A 35 20.33 6.47 0.86
CA ASP A 35 20.81 5.22 1.46
C ASP A 35 19.80 4.07 1.29
N PHE A 36 18.52 4.37 1.52
CA PHE A 36 17.42 3.40 1.34
C PHE A 36 17.30 2.94 -0.13
N LEU A 37 17.31 3.88 -1.07
CA LEU A 37 17.12 3.59 -2.49
C LEU A 37 18.32 2.86 -3.10
N GLU A 38 19.53 3.14 -2.63
CA GLU A 38 20.74 2.43 -3.04
C GLU A 38 20.60 0.92 -2.82
N VAL A 39 20.05 0.52 -1.68
CA VAL A 39 19.94 -0.90 -1.29
C VAL A 39 18.62 -1.52 -1.76
N ALA A 40 17.51 -0.82 -1.57
CA ALA A 40 16.17 -1.38 -1.68
C ALA A 40 15.33 -0.82 -2.85
N GLY A 41 15.88 0.11 -3.63
CA GLY A 41 15.22 0.71 -4.80
C GLY A 41 14.67 -0.31 -5.81
N PRO A 42 15.42 -1.38 -6.19
CA PRO A 42 14.91 -2.42 -7.11
C PRO A 42 13.67 -3.18 -6.61
N HIS A 43 13.46 -3.20 -5.29
CA HIS A 43 12.40 -3.95 -4.61
C HIS A 43 11.28 -3.08 -4.05
N THR A 44 11.36 -1.76 -4.26
CA THR A 44 10.34 -0.77 -3.86
C THR A 44 9.58 -0.31 -5.08
N ASP A 45 8.25 -0.36 -5.09
CA ASP A 45 7.46 0.00 -6.28
C ASP A 45 6.78 1.36 -6.15
N ILE A 46 6.38 1.75 -4.94
CA ILE A 46 5.74 3.04 -4.67
C ILE A 46 5.97 3.43 -3.20
N VAL A 47 6.04 4.72 -2.91
CA VAL A 47 6.22 5.24 -1.55
C VAL A 47 5.01 6.09 -1.13
N LYS A 48 4.43 5.76 0.02
CA LYS A 48 3.47 6.62 0.73
C LYS A 48 4.24 7.55 1.67
N LEU A 49 4.10 8.87 1.52
CA LEU A 49 4.42 9.79 2.61
C LEU A 49 3.29 9.72 3.64
N GLY A 50 3.57 9.13 4.80
CA GLY A 50 2.56 8.72 5.78
C GLY A 50 1.63 9.86 6.21
N TRP A 51 0.33 9.53 6.37
CA TRP A 51 -0.74 10.46 6.77
C TRP A 51 -0.60 11.85 6.13
N SER A 52 -0.27 12.87 6.93
CA SER A 52 -0.05 14.25 6.51
C SER A 52 1.38 14.72 6.77
N THR A 53 2.36 13.80 6.82
CA THR A 53 3.78 14.13 7.05
C THR A 53 4.31 15.14 6.05
N SER A 54 3.86 15.12 4.80
CA SER A 54 4.26 16.08 3.77
C SER A 54 3.93 17.53 4.15
N TYR A 55 2.88 17.78 4.95
CA TYR A 55 2.51 19.12 5.40
C TYR A 55 3.57 19.77 6.31
N VAL A 56 4.28 18.95 7.09
CA VAL A 56 5.30 19.41 8.06
C VAL A 56 6.74 19.07 7.63
N THR A 57 6.92 18.43 6.48
CA THR A 57 8.24 18.04 5.99
C THR A 57 8.96 19.24 5.38
N PRO A 58 10.09 19.71 5.95
CA PRO A 58 10.88 20.75 5.31
C PRO A 58 11.50 20.21 4.01
N ASN A 59 11.72 21.09 3.04
CA ASN A 59 12.34 20.74 1.74
C ASN A 59 11.61 19.61 0.99
N LEU A 60 10.28 19.54 1.11
CA LEU A 60 9.45 18.50 0.48
C LEU A 60 9.76 18.31 -1.01
N GLU A 61 9.96 19.40 -1.75
CA GLU A 61 10.27 19.34 -3.18
C GLU A 61 11.59 18.61 -3.47
N LEU A 62 12.63 18.85 -2.67
CA LEU A 62 13.91 18.15 -2.80
C LEU A 62 13.76 16.67 -2.44
N LYS A 63 12.98 16.35 -1.40
CA LYS A 63 12.66 14.97 -1.02
C LYS A 63 11.95 14.22 -2.15
N LEU A 64 10.93 14.83 -2.75
CA LEU A 64 10.19 14.24 -3.89
C LEU A 64 11.10 14.07 -5.10
N LYS A 65 12.01 15.01 -5.35
CA LYS A 65 12.99 14.92 -6.43
C LYS A 65 13.88 13.68 -6.32
N VAL A 66 14.37 13.33 -5.12
CA VAL A 66 15.23 12.15 -4.94
C VAL A 66 14.50 10.86 -5.32
N TYR A 67 13.24 10.70 -4.89
CA TYR A 67 12.43 9.55 -5.30
C TYR A 67 12.16 9.53 -6.81
N ARG A 68 11.82 10.69 -7.39
CA ARG A 68 11.57 10.83 -8.83
C ARG A 68 12.79 10.50 -9.68
N ASP A 69 13.98 10.97 -9.28
CA ASP A 69 15.24 10.67 -9.97
C ASP A 69 15.58 9.18 -9.93
N ALA A 70 15.13 8.46 -8.89
CA ALA A 70 15.25 7.00 -8.78
C ALA A 70 14.12 6.22 -9.49
N GLY A 71 13.17 6.92 -10.15
CA GLY A 71 12.03 6.30 -10.82
C GLY A 71 11.05 5.61 -9.86
N ILE A 72 10.96 6.09 -8.61
CA ILE A 72 10.02 5.57 -7.61
C ILE A 72 8.87 6.57 -7.45
N PRO A 73 7.64 6.20 -7.85
CA PRO A 73 6.47 7.03 -7.61
C PRO A 73 6.24 7.25 -6.11
N VAL A 74 5.76 8.44 -5.78
CA VAL A 74 5.40 8.85 -4.43
C VAL A 74 3.97 9.35 -4.43
N TYR A 75 3.25 9.13 -3.35
CA TYR A 75 1.95 9.74 -3.10
C TYR A 75 1.81 10.21 -1.65
N PHE A 76 0.92 11.17 -1.40
CA PHE A 76 0.61 11.63 -0.05
C PHE A 76 -0.43 10.71 0.60
N GLY A 77 -0.26 10.37 1.88
CA GLY A 77 -1.23 9.58 2.62
C GLY A 77 -2.63 10.22 2.59
N GLY A 78 -3.66 9.37 2.57
CA GLY A 78 -5.05 9.75 2.39
C GLY A 78 -5.57 10.64 3.53
N THR A 79 -4.97 10.58 4.72
CA THR A 79 -5.27 11.54 5.80
C THR A 79 -4.98 13.00 5.40
N LEU A 80 -4.01 13.26 4.52
CA LEU A 80 -3.83 14.60 3.95
C LEU A 80 -5.03 14.98 3.07
N PHE A 81 -5.47 14.10 2.18
CA PHE A 81 -6.70 14.30 1.39
C PHE A 81 -7.89 14.60 2.30
N GLU A 82 -8.13 13.77 3.31
CA GLU A 82 -9.21 13.97 4.29
C GLU A 82 -9.12 15.33 5.01
N ALA A 83 -7.91 15.79 5.32
CA ALA A 83 -7.69 17.10 5.93
C ALA A 83 -8.11 18.27 5.00
N PHE A 84 -7.96 18.13 3.69
CA PHE A 84 -8.51 19.08 2.72
C PHE A 84 -10.03 18.95 2.59
N ILE A 85 -10.57 17.73 2.52
CA ILE A 85 -12.01 17.50 2.36
C ILE A 85 -12.83 18.08 3.51
N ILE A 86 -12.44 17.83 4.76
CA ILE A 86 -13.17 18.35 5.94
C ILE A 86 -13.19 19.89 6.02
N ARG A 87 -12.33 20.55 5.24
CA ARG A 87 -12.25 22.01 5.13
C ARG A 87 -12.95 22.55 3.87
N ASN A 88 -13.62 21.69 3.10
CA ASN A 88 -14.20 22.01 1.79
C ASN A 88 -13.14 22.51 0.78
N GLN A 89 -11.92 21.97 0.86
CA GLN A 89 -10.77 22.41 0.09
C GLN A 89 -10.31 21.37 -0.95
N PHE A 90 -11.24 20.62 -1.54
CA PHE A 90 -10.91 19.60 -2.56
C PHE A 90 -10.14 20.19 -3.76
N GLU A 91 -10.55 21.36 -4.25
CA GLU A 91 -9.84 22.00 -5.37
C GLU A 91 -8.44 22.50 -4.97
N ASP A 92 -8.22 22.86 -3.70
CA ASP A 92 -6.86 23.15 -3.20
C ASP A 92 -5.99 21.89 -3.19
N TYR A 93 -6.56 20.74 -2.79
CA TYR A 93 -5.85 19.46 -2.83
C TYR A 93 -5.37 19.13 -4.25
N ARG A 94 -6.24 19.28 -5.25
CA ARG A 94 -5.88 19.09 -6.67
C ARG A 94 -4.73 20.00 -7.10
N ARG A 95 -4.77 21.28 -6.71
CA ARG A 95 -3.66 22.23 -6.96
C ARG A 95 -2.37 21.83 -6.26
N VAL A 96 -2.44 21.21 -5.09
CA VAL A 96 -1.26 20.69 -4.38
C VAL A 96 -0.66 19.50 -5.13
N LEU A 97 -1.47 18.60 -5.66
CA LEU A 97 -1.00 17.50 -6.52
C LEU A 97 -0.27 18.06 -7.76
N ASP A 98 -0.86 19.05 -8.43
CA ASP A 98 -0.25 19.71 -9.59
C ASP A 98 1.07 20.41 -9.23
N LYS A 99 1.06 21.19 -8.15
CA LYS A 99 2.24 21.96 -7.68
C LYS A 99 3.46 21.07 -7.47
N TYR A 100 3.26 19.88 -6.90
CA TYR A 100 4.34 18.95 -6.62
C TYR A 100 4.57 17.91 -7.73
N GLY A 101 3.77 17.93 -8.79
CA GLY A 101 3.86 16.98 -9.89
C GLY A 101 3.64 15.54 -9.42
N MET A 102 2.57 15.32 -8.65
CA MET A 102 2.21 14.01 -8.14
C MET A 102 1.52 13.19 -9.23
N GLU A 103 1.95 11.94 -9.41
CA GLU A 103 1.34 11.00 -10.39
C GLU A 103 0.27 10.10 -9.75
N TYR A 104 0.24 10.06 -8.41
CA TYR A 104 -0.63 9.20 -7.62
C TYR A 104 -1.26 10.00 -6.47
N ALA A 105 -2.48 9.62 -6.07
CA ALA A 105 -3.16 10.16 -4.90
C ALA A 105 -3.91 9.07 -4.14
N GLU A 106 -3.85 9.11 -2.80
CA GLU A 106 -4.67 8.24 -1.96
C GLU A 106 -6.00 8.92 -1.60
N VAL A 107 -7.11 8.18 -1.70
CA VAL A 107 -8.45 8.60 -1.27
C VAL A 107 -8.93 7.68 -0.15
N SER A 108 -9.11 8.25 1.04
CA SER A 108 -9.53 7.55 2.24
C SER A 108 -10.59 8.35 3.00
N ASP A 109 -11.20 7.70 3.99
CA ASP A 109 -12.24 8.23 4.88
C ASP A 109 -12.08 7.71 6.32
N GLY A 110 -10.83 7.55 6.76
CA GLY A 110 -10.54 6.89 8.04
C GLY A 110 -10.57 7.82 9.26
N SER A 111 -10.36 9.12 9.07
CA SER A 111 -10.34 10.16 10.11
C SER A 111 -11.53 11.12 10.04
N ILE A 112 -12.23 11.16 8.89
CA ILE A 112 -13.47 11.92 8.69
C ILE A 112 -14.62 10.95 8.40
N THR A 113 -15.86 11.41 8.51
CA THR A 113 -17.03 10.64 8.05
C THR A 113 -17.57 11.34 6.81
N ILE A 114 -17.47 10.67 5.67
CA ILE A 114 -18.07 11.09 4.40
C ILE A 114 -18.99 9.98 3.89
N ASP A 115 -19.98 10.34 3.08
CA ASP A 115 -20.76 9.32 2.39
C ASP A 115 -19.85 8.58 1.39
N HIS A 116 -20.04 7.26 1.27
CA HIS A 116 -19.23 6.47 0.36
C HIS A 116 -19.47 6.85 -1.11
N GLU A 117 -20.68 7.28 -1.47
CA GLU A 117 -20.97 7.80 -2.81
C GLU A 117 -20.16 9.08 -3.07
N GLU A 118 -20.02 9.95 -2.07
CA GLU A 118 -19.19 11.15 -2.14
C GLU A 118 -17.71 10.78 -2.32
N LYS A 119 -17.22 9.79 -1.57
CA LYS A 119 -15.86 9.24 -1.73
C LYS A 119 -15.61 8.72 -3.15
N CYS A 120 -16.52 7.91 -3.70
CA CYS A 120 -16.46 7.46 -5.08
C CYS A 120 -16.49 8.63 -6.09
N GLY A 121 -17.22 9.71 -5.78
CA GLY A 121 -17.20 10.95 -6.53
C GLY A 121 -15.82 11.62 -6.56
N TYR A 122 -15.09 11.65 -5.44
CA TYR A 122 -13.72 12.13 -5.40
C TYR A 122 -12.75 11.23 -6.19
N ILE A 123 -12.88 9.91 -6.08
CA ILE A 123 -12.09 8.95 -6.89
C ILE A 123 -12.31 9.21 -8.38
N SER A 124 -13.58 9.34 -8.79
CA SER A 124 -13.95 9.55 -10.19
C SER A 124 -13.41 10.86 -10.77
N LYS A 125 -13.33 11.92 -9.95
CA LYS A 125 -12.75 13.21 -10.37
C LYS A 125 -11.22 13.17 -10.38
N LEU A 126 -10.59 12.54 -9.39
CA LEU A 126 -9.12 12.49 -9.29
C LEU A 126 -8.49 11.59 -10.35
N LYS A 127 -9.17 10.52 -10.80
CA LYS A 127 -8.63 9.62 -11.83
C LYS A 127 -8.38 10.32 -13.18
N GLU A 128 -9.04 11.45 -13.42
CA GLU A 128 -8.83 12.27 -14.62
C GLU A 128 -7.50 13.05 -14.57
N GLN A 129 -6.88 13.16 -13.38
CA GLN A 129 -5.66 13.93 -13.13
C GLN A 129 -4.48 13.03 -12.76
N VAL A 130 -4.70 12.02 -11.92
CA VAL A 130 -3.65 11.16 -11.34
C VAL A 130 -4.14 9.71 -11.21
N THR A 131 -3.21 8.77 -10.97
CA THR A 131 -3.58 7.40 -10.64
C THR A 131 -4.08 7.33 -9.19
N VAL A 132 -5.35 6.97 -9.00
CA VAL A 132 -5.95 6.90 -7.66
C VAL A 132 -5.68 5.55 -7.01
N ILE A 133 -5.25 5.59 -5.75
CA ILE A 133 -5.25 4.46 -4.84
C ILE A 133 -6.31 4.78 -3.79
N SER A 134 -7.23 3.88 -3.51
CA SER A 134 -8.25 4.11 -2.49
C SER A 134 -8.04 3.19 -1.30
N GLU A 135 -8.56 3.54 -0.12
CA GLU A 135 -8.37 2.78 1.12
C GLU A 135 -9.73 2.40 1.70
N VAL A 136 -10.02 1.10 1.82
CA VAL A 136 -11.22 0.61 2.51
C VAL A 136 -10.83 0.10 3.89
N GLY A 137 -11.59 0.52 4.89
CA GLY A 137 -11.55 -0.03 6.24
C GLY A 137 -12.02 0.98 7.27
N SER A 138 -11.98 0.59 8.55
CA SER A 138 -12.24 1.51 9.64
C SER A 138 -11.00 1.64 10.49
N LYS A 139 -10.65 2.89 10.81
CA LYS A 139 -9.57 3.22 11.75
C LYS A 139 -10.03 3.09 13.22
N ASP A 140 -11.32 2.86 13.45
CA ASP A 140 -11.88 2.64 14.78
C ASP A 140 -11.93 1.14 15.08
N ALA A 141 -11.15 0.70 16.08
CA ALA A 141 -11.09 -0.70 16.51
C ALA A 141 -12.46 -1.23 16.99
N ALA A 142 -13.38 -0.35 17.40
CA ALA A 142 -14.73 -0.73 17.79
C ALA A 142 -15.68 -0.93 16.58
N LYS A 143 -15.35 -0.39 15.40
CA LYS A 143 -16.19 -0.48 14.19
C LYS A 143 -15.74 -1.63 13.30
N ILE A 144 -16.23 -2.82 13.63
CA ILE A 144 -16.00 -4.02 12.82
C ILE A 144 -16.96 -4.04 11.63
N LEU A 145 -16.44 -3.74 10.44
CA LEU A 145 -17.17 -3.94 9.18
C LEU A 145 -17.29 -5.43 8.84
N ALA A 146 -18.49 -5.85 8.44
CA ALA A 146 -18.78 -7.20 7.96
C ALA A 146 -18.20 -7.43 6.56
N PRO A 147 -17.82 -8.67 6.19
CA PRO A 147 -17.17 -8.97 4.90
C PRO A 147 -17.94 -8.47 3.66
N TYR A 148 -19.26 -8.67 3.60
CA TYR A 148 -20.06 -8.21 2.47
C TYR A 148 -20.01 -6.68 2.27
N LYS A 149 -19.84 -5.91 3.37
CA LYS A 149 -19.68 -4.45 3.29
C LYS A 149 -18.32 -4.10 2.70
N TRP A 150 -17.24 -4.73 3.17
CA TRP A 150 -15.91 -4.55 2.59
C TRP A 150 -15.93 -4.77 1.07
N ILE A 151 -16.47 -5.92 0.66
CA ILE A 151 -16.55 -6.30 -0.76
C ILE A 151 -17.35 -5.25 -1.56
N ALA A 152 -18.50 -4.80 -1.03
CA ALA A 152 -19.32 -3.80 -1.70
C ALA A 152 -18.58 -2.45 -1.88
N LEU A 153 -17.90 -1.97 -0.83
CA LEU A 153 -17.12 -0.74 -0.88
C LEU A 153 -15.94 -0.87 -1.85
N MET A 154 -15.16 -1.95 -1.76
CA MET A 154 -14.04 -2.20 -2.67
C MET A 154 -14.48 -2.27 -4.14
N LYS A 155 -15.58 -2.97 -4.46
CA LYS A 155 -16.12 -3.01 -5.83
C LYS A 155 -16.50 -1.63 -6.32
N ALA A 156 -17.19 -0.85 -5.51
CA ALA A 156 -17.62 0.49 -5.87
C ALA A 156 -16.44 1.46 -6.07
N GLU A 157 -15.38 1.37 -5.26
CA GLU A 157 -14.17 2.18 -5.44
C GLU A 157 -13.37 1.80 -6.69
N ILE A 158 -13.29 0.50 -7.01
CA ILE A 158 -12.69 0.02 -8.27
C ILE A 158 -13.50 0.54 -9.47
N GLU A 159 -14.83 0.43 -9.42
CA GLU A 159 -15.73 0.91 -10.47
C GLU A 159 -15.64 2.45 -10.65
N ALA A 160 -15.50 3.19 -9.55
CA ALA A 160 -15.25 4.62 -9.58
C ALA A 160 -13.93 4.99 -10.29
N GLY A 161 -12.96 4.07 -10.33
CA GLY A 161 -11.72 4.18 -11.10
C GLY A 161 -10.44 4.12 -10.26
N SER A 162 -10.50 3.54 -9.06
CA SER A 162 -9.31 3.24 -8.28
C SER A 162 -8.43 2.21 -9.01
N TRP A 163 -7.13 2.47 -9.11
CA TRP A 163 -6.15 1.54 -9.70
C TRP A 163 -5.91 0.34 -8.79
N LYS A 164 -5.77 0.60 -7.48
CA LYS A 164 -5.67 -0.40 -6.42
C LYS A 164 -6.45 0.04 -5.21
N VAL A 165 -7.06 -0.92 -4.51
CA VAL A 165 -7.71 -0.68 -3.23
C VAL A 165 -6.84 -1.23 -2.11
N ILE A 166 -6.48 -0.37 -1.16
CA ILE A 166 -5.78 -0.72 0.06
C ILE A 166 -6.78 -1.35 1.03
N ALA A 167 -6.44 -2.52 1.54
CA ALA A 167 -7.12 -3.11 2.69
C ALA A 167 -6.44 -2.59 3.98
N GLU A 168 -7.10 -1.64 4.65
CA GLU A 168 -6.55 -0.84 5.76
C GLU A 168 -6.19 -1.69 6.98
N ALA A 169 -5.05 -1.35 7.58
CA ALA A 169 -4.54 -1.92 8.82
C ALA A 169 -3.90 -0.91 9.78
N ARG A 170 -3.78 0.36 9.35
CA ARG A 170 -2.90 1.38 9.93
C ARG A 170 -1.43 0.95 9.92
N GLU A 171 -0.57 1.86 10.37
CA GLU A 171 0.85 1.57 10.61
C GLU A 171 1.06 0.48 11.67
N SER A 172 0.19 0.41 12.68
CA SER A 172 0.31 -0.54 13.79
C SER A 172 -0.09 -1.97 13.42
N GLY A 173 -0.85 -2.17 12.34
CA GLY A 173 -1.28 -3.51 11.92
C GLY A 173 -2.21 -4.20 12.91
N ASN A 174 -3.10 -3.47 13.57
CA ASN A 174 -3.96 -4.00 14.64
C ASN A 174 -5.43 -3.55 14.53
N VAL A 175 -5.84 -3.17 13.33
CA VAL A 175 -7.21 -2.76 13.02
C VAL A 175 -7.59 -3.24 11.61
N GLY A 176 -8.85 -3.06 11.22
CA GLY A 176 -9.32 -3.35 9.86
C GLY A 176 -9.29 -4.84 9.56
N ILE A 177 -8.35 -5.26 8.71
CA ILE A 177 -8.11 -6.68 8.37
C ILE A 177 -7.44 -7.47 9.49
N TYR A 178 -6.99 -6.81 10.56
CA TYR A 178 -6.42 -7.44 11.74
C TYR A 178 -7.30 -7.29 12.97
N ARG A 179 -7.12 -8.19 13.94
CA ARG A 179 -7.57 -8.04 15.32
C ARG A 179 -6.64 -7.09 16.07
N ASP A 180 -7.05 -6.66 17.26
CA ASP A 180 -6.24 -5.88 18.20
C ASP A 180 -4.90 -6.56 18.55
N SER A 181 -4.88 -7.90 18.55
CA SER A 181 -3.69 -8.74 18.72
C SER A 181 -2.71 -8.71 17.53
N GLY A 182 -3.10 -8.12 16.39
CA GLY A 182 -2.38 -8.17 15.13
C GLY A 182 -2.62 -9.44 14.29
N GLU A 183 -3.44 -10.37 14.81
CA GLU A 183 -3.85 -11.57 14.09
C GLU A 183 -4.73 -11.23 12.88
N VAL A 184 -4.48 -11.89 11.76
CA VAL A 184 -5.27 -11.70 10.54
C VAL A 184 -6.70 -12.20 10.74
N ARG A 185 -7.69 -11.41 10.32
CA ARG A 185 -9.08 -11.84 10.22
C ARG A 185 -9.24 -12.74 8.99
N GLN A 186 -8.73 -13.97 9.06
CA GLN A 186 -8.66 -14.88 7.92
C GLN A 186 -9.99 -15.01 7.17
N GLY A 187 -11.11 -15.26 7.87
CA GLY A 187 -12.42 -15.36 7.21
C GLY A 187 -12.89 -14.08 6.50
N LEU A 188 -12.39 -12.89 6.89
CA LEU A 188 -12.64 -11.67 6.11
C LEU A 188 -11.80 -11.65 4.83
N VAL A 189 -10.51 -11.99 4.94
CA VAL A 189 -9.58 -12.02 3.79
C VAL A 189 -10.04 -13.03 2.75
N ASP A 190 -10.39 -14.25 3.18
CA ASP A 190 -10.86 -15.33 2.30
C ASP A 190 -12.10 -14.89 1.51
N GLU A 191 -13.08 -14.28 2.18
CA GLU A 191 -14.30 -13.76 1.53
C GLU A 191 -13.98 -12.65 0.51
N ILE A 192 -13.07 -11.72 0.85
CA ILE A 192 -12.64 -10.67 -0.09
C ILE A 192 -12.01 -11.29 -1.33
N LEU A 193 -11.09 -12.25 -1.17
CA LEU A 193 -10.40 -12.91 -2.28
C LEU A 193 -11.34 -13.73 -3.18
N THR A 194 -12.52 -14.14 -2.70
CA THR A 194 -13.52 -14.80 -3.56
C THR A 194 -14.24 -13.85 -4.50
N GLN A 195 -14.22 -12.54 -4.25
CA GLN A 195 -15.04 -11.54 -4.94
C GLN A 195 -14.26 -10.39 -5.57
N ILE A 196 -13.05 -10.12 -5.08
CA ILE A 196 -12.17 -9.04 -5.54
C ILE A 196 -10.87 -9.67 -6.05
N PRO A 197 -10.45 -9.39 -7.30
CA PRO A 197 -9.20 -9.91 -7.84
C PRO A 197 -8.00 -9.46 -7.00
N GLU A 198 -7.17 -10.40 -6.54
CA GLU A 198 -6.06 -10.14 -5.62
C GLU A 198 -5.07 -9.10 -6.13
N GLU A 199 -4.87 -9.03 -7.44
CA GLU A 199 -3.96 -8.10 -8.08
C GLU A 199 -4.43 -6.66 -7.94
N THR A 200 -5.73 -6.42 -7.73
CA THR A 200 -6.31 -5.08 -7.51
C THR A 200 -6.17 -4.60 -6.06
N ILE A 201 -5.75 -5.47 -5.14
CA ILE A 201 -5.67 -5.17 -3.71
C ILE A 201 -4.23 -4.88 -3.32
N ILE A 202 -4.00 -3.91 -2.43
CA ILE A 202 -2.76 -3.79 -1.66
C ILE A 202 -3.09 -4.11 -0.20
N TRP A 203 -2.46 -5.13 0.36
CA TRP A 203 -2.69 -5.51 1.76
C TRP A 203 -1.68 -4.81 2.65
N GLU A 204 -2.13 -3.90 3.53
CA GLU A 204 -1.22 -3.29 4.50
C GLU A 204 -0.72 -4.37 5.48
N ALA A 205 0.59 -4.62 5.49
CA ALA A 205 1.22 -5.65 6.30
C ALA A 205 2.51 -5.09 6.96
N PRO A 206 2.39 -4.12 7.88
CA PRO A 206 3.54 -3.47 8.49
C PRO A 206 4.39 -4.43 9.34
N GLN A 207 3.81 -5.52 9.87
CA GLN A 207 4.54 -6.47 10.71
C GLN A 207 5.01 -7.72 9.96
N LYS A 208 6.17 -8.26 10.33
CA LYS A 208 6.74 -9.49 9.75
C LYS A 208 5.74 -10.65 9.69
N ALA A 209 5.02 -10.90 10.79
CA ALA A 209 4.07 -12.03 10.86
C ALA A 209 2.96 -11.90 9.81
N GLN A 210 2.53 -10.67 9.52
CA GLN A 210 1.50 -10.36 8.52
C GLN A 210 2.04 -10.55 7.10
N GLN A 211 3.26 -10.07 6.85
CA GLN A 211 3.96 -10.25 5.58
C GLN A 211 4.10 -11.75 5.26
N VAL A 212 4.57 -12.55 6.23
CA VAL A 212 4.70 -14.00 6.11
C VAL A 212 3.35 -14.65 5.80
N TRP A 213 2.30 -14.25 6.52
CA TRP A 213 0.98 -14.83 6.34
C TRP A 213 0.43 -14.61 4.92
N PHE A 214 0.48 -13.38 4.41
CA PHE A 214 0.04 -13.07 3.04
C PHE A 214 0.89 -13.74 1.97
N ILE A 215 2.21 -13.81 2.17
CA ILE A 215 3.12 -14.50 1.24
C ILE A 215 2.80 -16.00 1.20
N LYS A 216 2.45 -16.63 2.33
CA LYS A 216 2.06 -18.05 2.37
C LYS A 216 0.67 -18.31 1.79
N LEU A 217 -0.25 -17.36 1.93
CA LEU A 217 -1.61 -17.50 1.42
C LEU A 217 -1.66 -17.39 -0.11
N ILE A 218 -1.03 -16.33 -0.65
CA ILE A 218 -1.20 -15.94 -2.07
C ILE A 218 0.08 -16.21 -2.89
N GLY A 219 1.25 -16.15 -2.25
CA GLY A 219 2.54 -16.38 -2.90
C GLY A 219 3.40 -15.13 -3.04
N SER A 220 4.56 -15.31 -3.68
CA SER A 220 5.64 -14.31 -3.77
C SER A 220 5.26 -13.00 -4.44
N ASN A 221 4.18 -12.99 -5.25
CA ASN A 221 3.71 -11.84 -6.00
C ASN A 221 2.45 -11.19 -5.41
N ILE A 222 2.21 -11.35 -4.10
CA ILE A 222 1.21 -10.56 -3.38
C ILE A 222 1.61 -9.08 -3.28
N ASN A 223 0.66 -8.15 -3.41
CA ASN A 223 0.90 -6.73 -3.18
C ASN A 223 0.85 -6.42 -1.68
N LEU A 224 1.92 -5.85 -1.14
CA LEU A 224 2.02 -5.49 0.28
C LEU A 224 2.22 -3.99 0.46
N GLY A 225 1.50 -3.43 1.42
CA GLY A 225 1.51 -2.03 1.82
C GLY A 225 2.07 -1.81 3.21
N ASN A 226 2.38 -0.54 3.52
CA ASN A 226 2.96 -0.11 4.79
C ASN A 226 4.26 -0.83 5.16
N ILE A 227 5.05 -1.25 4.18
CA ILE A 227 6.35 -1.86 4.44
C ILE A 227 7.31 -0.78 4.92
N ALA A 228 7.97 -1.01 6.06
CA ALA A 228 8.99 -0.08 6.54
C ALA A 228 10.20 -0.07 5.59
N PRO A 229 10.90 1.06 5.41
CA PRO A 229 12.09 1.13 4.53
C PRO A 229 13.14 0.06 4.87
N ALA A 230 13.36 -0.19 6.16
CA ALA A 230 14.30 -1.20 6.64
C ALA A 230 13.83 -2.66 6.39
N ASP A 231 12.53 -2.86 6.14
CA ASP A 231 11.94 -4.18 5.94
C ASP A 231 11.83 -4.59 4.46
N VAL A 232 12.15 -3.71 3.50
CA VAL A 232 12.02 -4.03 2.07
C VAL A 232 12.87 -5.23 1.65
N ILE A 233 14.16 -5.26 2.02
CA ILE A 233 15.03 -6.42 1.75
C ILE A 233 14.54 -7.66 2.51
N PRO A 234 14.26 -7.60 3.84
CA PRO A 234 13.63 -8.70 4.55
C PRO A 234 12.36 -9.25 3.89
N VAL A 235 11.45 -8.40 3.39
CA VAL A 235 10.25 -8.81 2.66
C VAL A 235 10.61 -9.51 1.35
N GLU A 236 11.56 -8.99 0.58
CA GLU A 236 11.98 -9.67 -0.65
C GLU A 236 12.58 -11.05 -0.35
N THR A 237 13.36 -11.21 0.73
CA THR A 237 13.86 -12.53 1.15
C THR A 237 12.73 -13.48 1.55
N LEU A 238 11.66 -12.98 2.17
CA LEU A 238 10.45 -13.77 2.46
C LEU A 238 9.79 -14.24 1.15
N ARG A 239 9.61 -13.33 0.18
CA ARG A 239 9.02 -13.64 -1.13
C ARG A 239 9.83 -14.68 -1.91
N LEU A 240 11.15 -14.73 -1.72
CA LEU A 240 12.04 -15.67 -2.41
C LEU A 240 12.24 -17.00 -1.65
N GLY A 241 11.63 -17.19 -0.47
CA GLY A 241 11.89 -18.37 0.35
C GLY A 241 13.29 -18.41 0.96
N LEU A 242 13.95 -17.26 1.10
CA LEU A 242 15.33 -17.15 1.58
C LEU A 242 15.43 -16.67 3.03
N ARG A 243 14.31 -16.71 3.76
CA ARG A 243 14.24 -16.43 5.20
C ARG A 243 13.47 -17.56 5.87
N SER A 244 13.88 -17.93 7.09
CA SER A 244 13.37 -19.11 7.82
C SER A 244 11.85 -19.24 7.82
N ASP A 245 11.12 -18.13 7.92
CA ASP A 245 9.66 -18.12 8.00
C ASP A 245 8.97 -18.68 6.73
N THR A 246 9.63 -18.60 5.56
CA THR A 246 9.13 -19.05 4.24
C THR A 246 10.08 -20.05 3.55
N PHE A 247 11.10 -20.54 4.25
CA PHE A 247 12.18 -21.33 3.66
C PHE A 247 11.69 -22.59 2.97
N ASP A 248 10.92 -23.41 3.67
CA ASP A 248 10.38 -24.67 3.12
C ASP A 248 9.17 -24.44 2.20
N HIS A 249 8.51 -23.28 2.31
CA HIS A 249 7.22 -23.03 1.65
C HIS A 249 7.31 -23.09 0.12
N PHE A 250 8.46 -22.70 -0.45
CA PHE A 250 8.66 -22.66 -1.89
C PHE A 250 9.53 -23.81 -2.44
N LEU A 251 10.11 -24.64 -1.58
CA LEU A 251 10.98 -25.75 -1.99
C LEU A 251 10.20 -26.96 -2.53
N ASP A 252 8.98 -27.18 -2.02
CA ASP A 252 8.12 -28.30 -2.40
C ASP A 252 7.16 -28.00 -3.55
N LEU A 253 7.24 -26.79 -4.13
CA LEU A 253 6.54 -26.44 -5.37
C LEU A 253 7.22 -27.17 -6.54
N LYS A 254 6.98 -28.49 -6.62
CA LYS A 254 7.26 -29.28 -7.80
C LYS A 254 6.61 -28.59 -8.99
N HIS A 255 7.42 -28.32 -10.01
CA HIS A 255 7.02 -27.86 -11.33
C HIS A 255 5.69 -28.49 -11.75
N GLY A 256 4.62 -27.70 -11.65
CA GLY A 256 3.36 -27.95 -12.35
C GLY A 256 3.46 -27.39 -13.75
#